data_AF-A0A6V7NHV4-F1
#
_entry.id   AF-A0A6V7NHV4-F1
#
_cell.length_a   1.000
_cell.length_b   1.000
_cell.length_c   1.000
_cell.angle_alpha   90.00
_cell.angle_beta   90.00
_cell.angle_gamma   90.00
#
_symmetry.space_group_name_H-M   'P 1'
#
loop_
_entity.id
_entity.type
_entity.pdbx_description
1 polymer ?
#
loop_
_entity_poly.entity_id
_entity_poly.type
_entity_poly.pdbx_seq_one_letter_code
_entity_poly.pdbx_strand_id
1 'polypeptide(L)'
;MSTSQRSEGMNALSKILLDSHTSIYKFVQQFEIIVASRYEKEDEQDFKTASGEASLWSYDPIEKQARDVYTHTLFKEVKRAVEKNDYGSSSSIGDSSSGPPVTSPRIQLRDGRYLAYKEDGVPKEKANYKIILVHAFDSSKENSFPASQELVDELGVYFVSFDRAGYGESDPNPKRTVKSEAFDIQELADQLGLGEKFYLIGVSMGGYPTWSCLNYIPHRLAGAALVVPAVNYWWRSLPANLSKHVFGKLFVEDQITFWIAHNAPFLLYGWMNQKWFKTSAIVAGSPKIFTKQDMEVIKKRQAYHESIGFQSKARQQGVFESLYRDLIVLFGDWEFDPTEIKNPFPNNEGSVHLWQGYEDRIVQVELQRHVAEKLPWIRYHENPEGGHLYTYADDWGDKVLKELLLRQEASD
;
A
#
# COMPACT_ATOMS: atom_id res chain seq x y z
N MET A 1 32.24 23.47 20.67
CA MET A 1 31.17 24.49 20.56
C MET A 1 30.05 24.08 21.50
N SER A 2 29.63 24.98 22.38
CA SER A 2 28.68 24.71 23.47
C SER A 2 27.27 24.40 22.93
N THR A 3 26.59 23.43 23.55
CA THR A 3 25.20 23.03 23.33
C THR A 3 24.19 24.18 23.46
N SER A 4 24.61 25.30 24.03
CA SER A 4 23.82 26.54 24.14
C SER A 4 23.55 27.22 22.79
N GLN A 5 24.44 27.13 21.80
CA GLN A 5 24.27 27.86 20.52
C GLN A 5 23.28 27.19 19.56
N ARG A 6 23.02 25.88 19.70
CA ARG A 6 22.05 25.15 18.86
C ARG A 6 20.59 25.38 19.31
N SER A 7 20.36 25.73 20.58
CA SER A 7 19.00 25.99 21.09
C SER A 7 18.51 27.41 20.82
N GLU A 8 19.41 28.38 20.60
CA GLU A 8 19.03 29.77 20.31
C GLU A 8 18.36 29.93 18.94
N GLY A 9 18.81 29.21 17.91
CA GLY A 9 18.23 29.27 16.57
C GLY A 9 16.81 28.67 16.49
N MET A 10 16.56 27.56 17.19
CA MET A 10 15.22 26.96 17.28
C MET A 10 14.27 27.77 18.16
N ASN A 11 14.77 28.43 19.22
CA ASN A 11 13.95 29.32 20.05
C ASN A 11 13.50 30.58 19.30
N ALA A 12 14.28 31.11 18.37
CA ALA A 12 13.90 32.27 17.57
C ALA A 12 12.78 31.93 16.56
N LEU A 13 12.91 30.82 15.83
CA LEU A 13 11.88 30.34 14.90
C LEU A 13 10.59 29.94 15.62
N SER A 14 10.70 29.26 16.77
CA SER A 14 9.56 28.89 17.61
C SER A 14 8.81 30.12 18.12
N LYS A 15 9.50 31.20 18.52
CA LYS A 15 8.88 32.47 18.93
C LYS A 15 8.20 33.24 17.80
N ILE A 16 8.66 33.08 16.55
CA ILE A 16 8.05 33.73 15.38
C ILE A 16 6.82 32.93 14.91
N LEU A 17 6.87 31.60 14.97
CA LEU A 17 5.86 30.70 14.39
C LEU A 17 4.74 30.28 15.37
N LEU A 18 4.99 30.32 16.69
CA LEU A 18 4.06 29.85 17.72
C LEU A 18 3.53 31.00 18.60
N ASP A 19 3.19 32.13 17.98
CA ASP A 19 2.27 33.07 18.64
C ASP A 19 0.84 32.51 18.53
N SER A 20 0.17 32.36 19.67
CA SER A 20 -1.22 31.89 19.81
C SER A 20 -2.23 32.73 19.03
N HIS A 21 -1.84 33.89 18.51
CA HIS A 21 -2.67 34.76 17.66
C HIS A 21 -2.42 34.60 16.14
N THR A 22 -1.52 33.72 15.70
CA THR A 22 -1.26 33.49 14.27
C THR A 22 -2.25 32.48 13.69
N SER A 23 -3.03 32.90 12.68
CA SER A 23 -3.93 31.99 11.97
C SER A 23 -3.15 30.93 11.18
N ILE A 24 -3.74 29.74 11.01
CA ILE A 24 -3.14 28.65 10.22
C ILE A 24 -2.73 29.12 8.82
N TYR A 25 -3.52 30.00 8.20
CA TYR A 25 -3.19 30.59 6.90
C TYR A 25 -1.89 31.42 6.95
N LYS A 26 -1.72 32.28 7.95
CA LYS A 26 -0.47 33.05 8.13
C LYS A 26 0.71 32.14 8.46
N PHE A 27 0.48 31.08 9.23
CA PHE A 27 1.52 30.08 9.53
C PHE A 27 2.02 29.41 8.25
N VAL A 28 1.12 28.96 7.37
CA VAL A 28 1.50 28.34 6.09
C VAL A 28 2.28 29.32 5.21
N GLN A 29 1.84 30.56 5.08
CA GLN A 29 2.57 31.58 4.29
C GLN A 29 3.97 31.88 4.84
N GLN A 30 4.12 31.98 6.17
CA GLN A 30 5.42 32.20 6.80
C GLN A 30 6.33 30.97 6.65
N PHE A 31 5.75 29.78 6.76
CA PHE A 31 6.47 28.52 6.55
C PHE A 31 6.99 28.42 5.10
N GLU A 32 6.18 28.76 4.11
CA GLU A 32 6.59 28.81 2.69
C GLU A 32 7.78 29.78 2.47
N ILE A 33 7.75 30.97 3.06
CA ILE A 33 8.85 31.95 2.97
C ILE A 33 10.14 31.42 3.63
N ILE A 34 10.02 30.75 4.78
CA ILE A 34 11.16 30.16 5.48
C ILE A 34 11.77 29.01 4.66
N VAL A 35 10.94 28.17 4.06
CA VAL A 35 11.37 27.08 3.19
C VAL A 35 12.05 27.64 1.93
N ALA A 36 11.47 28.64 1.27
CA ALA A 36 12.06 29.31 0.11
C ALA A 36 13.42 29.96 0.44
N SER A 37 13.54 30.67 1.57
CA SER A 37 14.80 31.23 2.03
C SER A 37 15.85 30.17 2.38
N ARG A 38 15.42 28.97 2.78
CA ARG A 38 16.31 27.83 3.01
C ARG A 38 16.88 27.32 1.68
N TYR A 39 16.02 27.13 0.68
CA TYR A 39 16.41 26.75 -0.67
C TYR A 39 17.38 27.75 -1.29
N GLU A 40 17.11 29.06 -1.20
CA GLU A 40 18.02 30.09 -1.72
C GLU A 40 19.41 30.05 -1.05
N LYS A 41 19.47 29.78 0.27
CA LYS A 41 20.75 29.64 0.99
C LYS A 41 21.49 28.36 0.62
N GLU A 42 20.76 27.28 0.33
CA GLU A 42 21.32 26.02 -0.16
C GLU A 42 21.86 26.21 -1.59
N ASP A 43 21.12 26.85 -2.49
CA ASP A 43 21.55 27.21 -3.85
C ASP A 43 22.78 28.14 -3.85
N GLU A 44 22.83 29.14 -2.96
CA GLU A 44 23.98 30.03 -2.81
C GLU A 44 25.21 29.30 -2.24
N GLN A 45 24.99 28.30 -1.38
CA GLN A 45 26.05 27.41 -0.91
C GLN A 45 26.55 26.52 -2.04
N ASP A 46 25.66 25.92 -2.82
CA ASP A 46 25.97 25.09 -3.98
C ASP A 46 26.81 25.85 -4.99
N PHE A 47 26.43 27.10 -5.30
CA PHE A 47 27.21 28.00 -6.16
C PHE A 47 28.63 28.27 -5.61
N LYS A 48 28.78 28.43 -4.29
CA LYS A 48 30.08 28.67 -3.65
C LYS A 48 30.96 27.42 -3.54
N THR A 49 30.38 26.22 -3.55
CA THR A 49 31.13 24.96 -3.45
C THR A 49 31.44 24.26 -4.78
N ALA A 50 30.97 24.80 -5.91
CA ALA A 50 31.16 24.22 -7.24
C ALA A 50 32.62 24.12 -7.76
N SER A 51 33.63 24.59 -7.01
CA SER A 51 35.04 24.42 -7.39
C SER A 51 35.64 23.13 -6.82
N GLY A 52 35.52 22.03 -7.58
CA GLY A 52 36.28 20.78 -7.42
C GLY A 52 35.49 19.61 -6.81
N GLU A 53 35.61 18.42 -7.40
CA GLU A 53 34.91 17.20 -6.95
C GLU A 53 35.38 16.76 -5.54
N ALA A 54 34.43 16.47 -4.65
CA ALA A 54 34.74 15.87 -3.36
C ALA A 54 35.23 14.43 -3.55
N SER A 55 36.38 14.07 -2.97
CA SER A 55 36.86 12.69 -3.00
C SER A 55 36.00 11.78 -2.12
N LEU A 56 35.56 10.66 -2.71
CA LEU A 56 34.91 9.56 -2.01
C LEU A 56 35.93 8.85 -1.10
N TRP A 57 35.49 8.35 0.04
CA TRP A 57 36.28 7.50 0.95
C TRP A 57 36.04 6.01 0.71
N SER A 58 34.82 5.62 0.34
CA SER A 58 34.43 4.26 0.00
C SER A 58 33.66 4.19 -1.33
N TYR A 59 33.38 2.98 -1.79
CA TYR A 59 32.46 2.73 -2.92
C TYR A 59 31.00 2.61 -2.47
N ASP A 60 30.67 2.99 -1.22
CA ASP A 60 29.31 2.92 -0.70
C ASP A 60 28.35 3.72 -1.61
N PRO A 61 27.30 3.08 -2.16
CA PRO A 61 26.31 3.76 -2.99
C PRO A 61 25.67 4.96 -2.30
N ILE A 62 25.56 4.94 -0.97
CA ILE A 62 25.06 6.05 -0.14
C ILE A 62 26.05 7.20 -0.15
N GLU A 63 27.36 6.94 -0.05
CA GLU A 63 28.38 7.98 -0.12
C GLU A 63 28.42 8.60 -1.54
N LYS A 64 28.33 7.77 -2.58
CA LYS A 64 28.30 8.24 -3.97
C LYS A 64 27.05 9.07 -4.27
N GLN A 65 25.87 8.61 -3.86
CA GLN A 65 24.63 9.35 -4.01
C GLN A 65 24.64 10.63 -3.17
N ALA A 66 25.17 10.58 -1.95
CA ALA A 66 25.26 11.76 -1.08
C ALA A 66 26.19 12.83 -1.65
N ARG A 67 27.28 12.45 -2.33
CA ARG A 67 28.18 13.39 -3.02
C ARG A 67 27.45 14.13 -4.14
N ASP A 68 26.59 13.43 -4.87
CA ASP A 68 25.91 13.98 -6.05
C ASP A 68 24.63 14.78 -5.67
N VAL A 69 24.12 14.60 -4.44
CA VAL A 69 22.85 15.19 -3.97
C VAL A 69 23.04 16.29 -2.90
N TYR A 70 24.12 16.25 -2.11
CA TYR A 70 24.30 17.17 -0.98
C TYR A 70 25.51 18.10 -1.14
N THR A 71 25.41 19.29 -0.54
CA THR A 71 26.55 20.22 -0.40
C THR A 71 27.78 19.52 0.20
N HIS A 72 28.99 19.97 -0.14
CA HIS A 72 30.24 19.42 0.43
C HIS A 72 30.27 19.40 1.97
N THR A 73 29.54 20.31 2.62
CA THR A 73 29.46 20.37 4.08
C THR A 73 28.63 19.21 4.63
N LEU A 74 27.44 18.98 4.08
CA LEU A 74 26.60 17.84 4.47
C LEU A 74 27.25 16.52 4.04
N PHE A 75 27.83 16.48 2.85
CA PHE A 75 28.57 15.32 2.36
C PHE A 75 29.72 14.93 3.30
N LYS A 76 30.45 15.90 3.88
CA LYS A 76 31.46 15.60 4.91
C LYS A 76 30.88 14.97 6.18
N GLU A 77 29.64 15.29 6.55
CA GLU A 77 28.98 14.64 7.68
C GLU A 77 28.54 13.21 7.34
N VAL A 78 28.01 12.99 6.12
CA VAL A 78 27.69 11.65 5.61
C VAL A 78 28.95 10.80 5.52
N LYS A 79 30.03 11.33 4.93
CA LYS A 79 31.34 10.70 4.84
C LYS A 79 31.86 10.26 6.21
N ARG A 80 31.80 11.13 7.22
CA ARG A 80 32.19 10.78 8.60
C ARG A 80 31.29 9.69 9.21
N ALA A 81 30.01 9.67 8.87
CA ALA A 81 29.09 8.63 9.35
C ALA A 81 29.39 7.27 8.71
N VAL A 82 29.71 7.27 7.40
CA VAL A 82 30.17 6.09 6.66
C VAL A 82 31.51 5.59 7.22
N GLU A 83 32.50 6.47 7.39
CA GLU A 83 33.81 6.18 8.01
C GLU A 83 33.67 5.55 9.42
N LYS A 84 32.74 6.05 10.23
CA LYS A 84 32.57 5.60 11.62
C LYS A 84 31.83 4.25 11.74
N ASN A 85 30.98 3.91 10.78
CA ASN A 85 30.27 2.63 10.76
C ASN A 85 31.15 1.45 10.32
N ASP A 86 32.23 1.70 9.58
CA ASP A 86 33.09 0.64 9.02
C ASP A 86 34.25 0.19 9.96
N TYR A 87 34.59 1.00 10.97
CA TYR A 87 35.62 0.63 11.98
C TYR A 87 35.18 -0.50 12.95
N GLY A 88 33.98 -1.07 12.78
CA GLY A 88 33.43 -2.16 13.59
C GLY A 88 33.59 -3.58 13.00
N SER A 89 34.05 -3.74 11.76
CA SER A 89 34.13 -5.06 11.13
C SER A 89 35.33 -5.20 10.20
N SER A 90 36.51 -5.48 10.77
CA SER A 90 37.64 -5.96 9.97
C SER A 90 37.49 -7.45 9.67
N SER A 91 36.94 -7.81 8.52
CA SER A 91 37.34 -9.01 7.78
C SER A 91 36.91 -8.97 6.31
N SER A 92 37.91 -8.94 5.42
CA SER A 92 37.95 -9.36 4.01
C SER A 92 36.83 -8.95 3.05
N ILE A 93 37.22 -8.04 2.16
CA ILE A 93 36.66 -7.64 0.85
C ILE A 93 35.86 -8.76 0.15
N GLY A 94 34.55 -8.54 -0.01
CA GLY A 94 33.62 -9.31 -0.82
C GLY A 94 32.46 -8.41 -1.28
N ASP A 95 32.19 -8.43 -2.58
CA ASP A 95 31.22 -7.66 -3.37
C ASP A 95 29.88 -7.37 -2.65
N SER A 96 29.51 -6.11 -2.43
CA SER A 96 28.34 -5.71 -1.61
C SER A 96 27.23 -5.00 -2.41
N SER A 97 26.29 -5.80 -2.94
CA SER A 97 24.93 -5.36 -3.22
C SER A 97 24.12 -5.30 -1.90
N SER A 98 24.09 -4.15 -1.23
CA SER A 98 23.61 -4.01 0.16
C SER A 98 22.08 -3.88 0.35
N GLY A 99 21.29 -4.67 -0.39
CA GLY A 99 19.88 -4.90 -0.10
C GLY A 99 19.67 -6.22 0.66
N PRO A 100 18.58 -6.40 1.44
CA PRO A 100 18.23 -7.73 1.97
C PRO A 100 18.13 -8.73 0.81
N PRO A 101 18.58 -9.98 0.98
CA PRO A 101 18.65 -10.92 -0.12
C PRO A 101 17.26 -11.17 -0.69
N VAL A 102 17.16 -11.12 -2.02
CA VAL A 102 15.97 -11.57 -2.74
C VAL A 102 15.97 -13.09 -2.76
N THR A 103 14.90 -13.67 -2.22
CA THR A 103 14.76 -15.13 -2.05
C THR A 103 13.62 -15.73 -2.84
N SER A 104 12.61 -14.93 -3.21
CA SER A 104 11.45 -15.41 -3.97
C SER A 104 11.65 -15.33 -5.49
N PRO A 105 10.90 -16.16 -6.25
CA PRO A 105 10.74 -15.99 -7.68
C PRO A 105 10.26 -14.58 -8.02
N ARG A 106 10.76 -14.03 -9.13
CA ARG A 106 10.35 -12.72 -9.64
C ARG A 106 10.18 -12.74 -11.16
N ILE A 107 9.25 -11.94 -11.66
CA ILE A 107 9.12 -11.61 -13.08
C ILE A 107 9.61 -10.19 -13.32
N GLN A 108 10.20 -9.93 -14.49
CA GLN A 108 10.65 -8.59 -14.87
C GLN A 108 9.62 -7.93 -15.77
N LEU A 109 9.00 -6.84 -15.31
CA LEU A 109 8.06 -6.03 -16.08
C LEU A 109 8.76 -5.33 -17.24
N ARG A 110 7.98 -4.88 -18.23
CA ARG A 110 8.48 -4.16 -19.42
C ARG A 110 9.24 -2.88 -19.09
N ASP A 111 8.93 -2.24 -17.97
CA ASP A 111 9.63 -1.04 -17.50
C ASP A 111 10.91 -1.33 -16.71
N GLY A 112 11.28 -2.62 -16.59
CA GLY A 112 12.50 -3.08 -15.96
C GLY A 112 12.36 -3.44 -14.48
N ARG A 113 11.26 -3.07 -13.82
CA ARG A 113 10.97 -3.42 -12.42
C ARG A 113 10.71 -4.92 -12.26
N TYR A 114 10.99 -5.46 -11.09
CA TYR A 114 10.65 -6.83 -10.73
C TYR A 114 9.43 -6.90 -9.82
N LEU A 115 8.56 -7.88 -10.06
CA LEU A 115 7.53 -8.29 -9.10
C LEU A 115 7.86 -9.66 -8.53
N ALA A 116 7.97 -9.75 -7.21
CA ALA A 116 8.11 -11.00 -6.49
C ALA A 116 6.76 -11.68 -6.29
N TYR A 117 6.71 -12.99 -6.48
CA TYR A 117 5.47 -13.76 -6.42
C TYR A 117 5.66 -15.10 -5.71
N LYS A 118 4.53 -15.72 -5.39
CA LYS A 118 4.39 -17.03 -4.76
C LYS A 118 3.23 -17.76 -5.42
N GLU A 119 3.46 -19.03 -5.73
CA GLU A 119 2.46 -19.95 -6.28
C GLU A 119 1.96 -20.87 -5.16
N ASP A 120 0.66 -21.15 -5.11
CA ASP A 120 0.02 -22.00 -4.10
C ASP A 120 -1.20 -22.74 -4.70
N GLY A 121 -1.73 -23.74 -3.99
CA GLY A 121 -2.84 -24.59 -4.44
C GLY A 121 -2.41 -25.73 -5.37
N VAL A 122 -3.27 -26.13 -6.30
CA VAL A 122 -2.98 -27.24 -7.22
C VAL A 122 -1.96 -26.82 -8.29
N PRO A 123 -1.19 -27.75 -8.89
CA PRO A 123 -0.27 -27.42 -9.98
C PRO A 123 -0.97 -26.70 -11.14
N LYS A 124 -0.34 -25.63 -11.66
CA LYS A 124 -0.91 -24.75 -12.69
C LYS A 124 -1.43 -25.49 -13.93
N GLU A 125 -0.76 -26.56 -14.33
CA GLU A 125 -1.10 -27.39 -15.50
C GLU A 125 -2.36 -28.25 -15.29
N LYS A 126 -2.76 -28.45 -14.03
CA LYS A 126 -3.96 -29.21 -13.63
C LYS A 126 -5.08 -28.30 -13.13
N ALA A 127 -4.84 -26.99 -13.04
CA ALA A 127 -5.78 -26.05 -12.47
C ALA A 127 -6.97 -25.78 -13.40
N ASN A 128 -8.18 -25.84 -12.84
CA ASN A 128 -9.39 -25.38 -13.52
C ASN A 128 -9.51 -23.85 -13.42
N TYR A 129 -9.11 -23.30 -12.28
CA TYR A 129 -9.22 -21.88 -11.98
C TYR A 129 -7.85 -21.32 -11.57
N LYS A 130 -7.46 -20.21 -12.19
CA LYS A 130 -6.20 -19.50 -11.89
C LYS A 130 -6.55 -18.15 -11.31
N ILE A 131 -6.12 -17.90 -10.08
CA ILE A 131 -6.52 -16.74 -9.30
C ILE A 131 -5.29 -15.93 -8.92
N ILE A 132 -5.30 -14.63 -9.21
CA ILE A 132 -4.34 -13.70 -8.65
C ILE A 132 -4.90 -13.12 -7.35
N LEU A 133 -4.13 -13.20 -6.28
CA LEU A 133 -4.43 -12.61 -4.98
C LEU A 133 -3.70 -11.28 -4.83
N VAL A 134 -4.46 -10.20 -4.62
CA VAL A 134 -3.93 -8.86 -4.36
C VAL A 134 -4.01 -8.58 -2.87
N HIS A 135 -2.84 -8.53 -2.22
CA HIS A 135 -2.76 -8.42 -0.76
C HIS A 135 -3.21 -7.06 -0.21
N ALA A 136 -3.62 -7.09 1.06
CA ALA A 136 -4.06 -5.94 1.84
C ALA A 136 -2.94 -4.93 2.18
N PHE A 137 -3.28 -3.94 3.00
CA PHE A 137 -2.33 -2.98 3.56
C PHE A 137 -1.37 -3.67 4.51
N ASP A 138 -0.09 -3.27 4.51
CA ASP A 138 0.96 -3.85 5.37
C ASP A 138 1.04 -5.38 5.31
N SER A 139 0.83 -5.91 4.11
CA SER A 139 0.78 -7.34 3.82
C SER A 139 1.77 -7.67 2.70
N SER A 140 1.83 -8.93 2.32
CA SER A 140 2.77 -9.44 1.31
C SER A 140 2.20 -10.69 0.64
N LYS A 141 2.90 -11.17 -0.39
CA LYS A 141 2.60 -12.41 -1.10
C LYS A 141 2.55 -13.66 -0.22
N GLU A 142 3.09 -13.58 0.99
CA GLU A 142 3.13 -14.72 1.91
C GLU A 142 1.78 -15.01 2.57
N ASN A 143 0.83 -14.07 2.51
CA ASN A 143 -0.50 -14.27 3.04
C ASN A 143 -1.34 -15.08 2.04
N SER A 144 -1.62 -16.33 2.38
CA SER A 144 -2.58 -17.16 1.64
C SER A 144 -4.02 -16.69 1.88
N PHE A 145 -4.88 -16.93 0.89
CA PHE A 145 -6.31 -16.71 1.02
C PHE A 145 -6.90 -17.76 1.97
N PRO A 146 -7.79 -17.39 2.92
CA PRO A 146 -8.27 -18.29 3.98
C PRO A 146 -9.35 -19.28 3.49
N ALA A 147 -9.01 -20.11 2.51
CA ALA A 147 -9.84 -21.23 2.05
C ALA A 147 -9.29 -22.57 2.55
N SER A 148 -10.18 -23.55 2.70
CA SER A 148 -9.82 -24.92 3.05
C SER A 148 -9.05 -25.59 1.92
N GLN A 149 -8.05 -26.40 2.27
CA GLN A 149 -7.26 -27.13 1.28
C GLN A 149 -8.15 -28.11 0.51
N GLU A 150 -9.13 -28.71 1.19
CA GLU A 150 -10.11 -29.62 0.61
C GLU A 150 -10.87 -28.97 -0.55
N LEU A 151 -11.35 -27.73 -0.37
CA LEU A 151 -12.06 -27.00 -1.42
C LEU A 151 -11.14 -26.57 -2.55
N VAL A 152 -9.92 -26.12 -2.22
CA VAL A 152 -8.90 -25.73 -3.21
C VAL A 152 -8.58 -26.91 -4.13
N ASP A 153 -8.42 -28.11 -3.56
CA ASP A 153 -8.16 -29.34 -4.30
C ASP A 153 -9.39 -29.79 -5.10
N GLU A 154 -10.59 -29.74 -4.51
CA GLU A 154 -11.85 -30.12 -5.16
C GLU A 154 -12.12 -29.28 -6.41
N LEU A 155 -11.98 -27.96 -6.29
CA LEU A 155 -12.23 -27.03 -7.39
C LEU A 155 -11.04 -26.96 -8.37
N GLY A 156 -9.86 -27.45 -7.99
CA GLY A 156 -8.64 -27.36 -8.79
C GLY A 156 -8.17 -25.91 -8.93
N VAL A 157 -8.03 -25.20 -7.80
CA VAL A 157 -7.65 -23.79 -7.75
C VAL A 157 -6.13 -23.65 -7.63
N TYR A 158 -5.57 -22.82 -8.51
CA TYR A 158 -4.18 -22.38 -8.46
C TYR A 158 -4.14 -20.89 -8.13
N PHE A 159 -3.36 -20.52 -7.12
CA PHE A 159 -3.18 -19.14 -6.66
C PHE A 159 -1.82 -18.59 -7.05
N VAL A 160 -1.81 -17.32 -7.44
CA VAL A 160 -0.61 -16.49 -7.48
C VAL A 160 -0.81 -15.30 -6.55
N SER A 161 0.00 -15.23 -5.51
CA SER A 161 0.15 -14.01 -4.70
C SER A 161 1.41 -13.28 -5.13
N PHE A 162 1.40 -11.96 -5.13
CA PHE A 162 2.58 -11.17 -5.47
C PHE A 162 2.75 -9.99 -4.52
N ASP A 163 3.98 -9.57 -4.29
CA ASP A 163 4.26 -8.34 -3.55
C ASP A 163 3.93 -7.17 -4.48
N ARG A 164 3.00 -6.28 -4.08
CA ARG A 164 2.69 -5.08 -4.86
C ARG A 164 3.92 -4.19 -4.99
N ALA A 165 3.94 -3.28 -5.97
CA ALA A 165 5.07 -2.37 -6.17
C ALA A 165 5.38 -1.58 -4.87
N GLY A 166 6.61 -1.70 -4.37
CA GLY A 166 7.05 -1.10 -3.10
C GLY A 166 6.82 -1.97 -1.85
N TYR A 167 6.35 -3.21 -2.01
CA TYR A 167 6.24 -4.20 -0.93
C TYR A 167 7.24 -5.33 -1.10
N GLY A 168 7.65 -5.93 0.02
CA GLY A 168 8.42 -7.18 0.01
C GLY A 168 9.65 -7.14 -0.89
N GLU A 169 9.73 -8.10 -1.79
CA GLU A 169 10.86 -8.26 -2.71
C GLU A 169 10.55 -7.72 -4.13
N SER A 170 9.43 -7.03 -4.31
CA SER A 170 9.09 -6.28 -5.52
C SER A 170 9.74 -4.91 -5.52
N ASP A 171 10.16 -4.45 -6.69
CA ASP A 171 10.74 -3.13 -6.83
C ASP A 171 9.68 -2.03 -6.57
N PRO A 172 10.08 -0.88 -5.99
CA PRO A 172 9.19 0.27 -5.87
C PRO A 172 8.84 0.84 -7.24
N ASN A 173 7.65 1.45 -7.33
CA ASN A 173 7.27 2.25 -8.48
C ASN A 173 7.08 3.71 -8.04
N PRO A 174 8.08 4.59 -8.25
CA PRO A 174 7.97 6.00 -7.86
C PRO A 174 6.84 6.75 -8.56
N LYS A 175 6.34 6.23 -9.69
CA LYS A 175 5.22 6.76 -10.47
C LYS A 175 3.96 5.90 -10.32
N ARG A 176 3.82 5.15 -9.21
CA ARG A 176 2.69 4.24 -8.99
C ARG A 176 1.38 5.01 -9.09
N THR A 177 0.46 4.46 -9.88
CA THR A 177 -0.92 4.90 -10.04
C THR A 177 -1.82 3.68 -9.98
N VAL A 178 -3.12 3.91 -9.78
CA VAL A 178 -4.15 2.87 -9.92
C VAL A 178 -4.05 2.14 -11.26
N LYS A 179 -3.79 2.88 -12.34
CA LYS A 179 -3.62 2.35 -13.69
C LYS A 179 -2.38 1.47 -13.85
N SER A 180 -1.23 1.90 -13.32
CA SER A 180 0.00 1.11 -13.44
C SER A 180 -0.14 -0.24 -12.74
N GLU A 181 -0.84 -0.31 -11.60
CA GLU A 181 -1.03 -1.59 -10.90
C GLU A 181 -1.92 -2.57 -11.66
N ALA A 182 -2.91 -2.09 -12.42
CA ALA A 182 -3.67 -2.98 -13.31
C ALA A 182 -2.77 -3.61 -14.39
N PHE A 183 -1.84 -2.84 -14.96
CA PHE A 183 -0.92 -3.37 -15.97
C PHE A 183 0.18 -4.25 -15.38
N ASP A 184 0.66 -3.94 -14.17
CA ASP A 184 1.56 -4.82 -13.40
C ASP A 184 0.91 -6.21 -13.21
N ILE A 185 -0.37 -6.26 -12.84
CA ILE A 185 -1.14 -7.52 -12.69
C ILE A 185 -1.30 -8.23 -14.04
N GLN A 186 -1.58 -7.49 -15.12
CA GLN A 186 -1.69 -8.08 -16.45
C GLN A 186 -0.37 -8.73 -16.90
N GLU A 187 0.75 -8.01 -16.74
CA GLU A 187 2.08 -8.51 -17.12
C GLU A 187 2.51 -9.69 -16.26
N LEU A 188 2.18 -9.70 -14.96
CA LEU A 188 2.35 -10.86 -14.10
C LEU A 188 1.60 -12.08 -14.64
N ALA A 189 0.32 -11.92 -15.01
CA ALA A 189 -0.48 -13.00 -15.56
C ALA A 189 0.08 -13.53 -16.90
N ASP A 190 0.53 -12.62 -17.76
CA ASP A 190 1.10 -12.94 -19.07
C ASP A 190 2.41 -13.73 -18.94
N GLN A 191 3.34 -13.27 -18.10
CA GLN A 191 4.64 -13.92 -17.94
C GLN A 191 4.56 -15.27 -17.23
N LEU A 192 3.59 -15.44 -16.31
CA LEU A 192 3.35 -16.74 -15.66
C LEU A 192 2.53 -17.70 -16.52
N GLY A 193 2.02 -17.25 -17.66
CA GLY A 193 1.23 -18.08 -18.58
C GLY A 193 -0.11 -18.49 -17.97
N LEU A 194 -0.80 -17.57 -17.30
CA LEU A 194 -2.09 -17.88 -16.68
C LEU A 194 -3.20 -18.10 -17.72
N GLY A 195 -3.00 -17.65 -18.96
CA GLY A 195 -3.92 -17.81 -20.07
C GLY A 195 -4.57 -16.48 -20.46
N GLU A 196 -5.56 -16.55 -21.34
CA GLU A 196 -6.26 -15.36 -21.86
C GLU A 196 -6.98 -14.61 -20.74
N LYS A 197 -7.63 -15.35 -19.83
CA LYS A 197 -8.36 -14.79 -18.68
C LYS A 197 -7.96 -15.49 -17.38
N PHE A 198 -8.04 -14.74 -16.28
CA PHE A 198 -7.80 -15.21 -14.92
C PHE A 198 -8.79 -14.59 -13.95
N TYR A 199 -8.92 -15.15 -12.75
CA TYR A 199 -9.73 -14.58 -11.68
C TYR A 199 -8.88 -13.68 -10.78
N LEU A 200 -9.50 -12.70 -10.16
CA LEU A 200 -8.83 -11.74 -9.28
C LEU A 200 -9.54 -11.66 -7.94
N ILE A 201 -8.79 -11.74 -6.84
CA ILE A 201 -9.32 -11.47 -5.49
C ILE A 201 -8.50 -10.35 -4.87
N GLY A 202 -9.14 -9.20 -4.64
CA GLY A 202 -8.54 -8.07 -3.95
C GLY A 202 -9.05 -7.97 -2.53
N VAL A 203 -8.14 -7.99 -1.56
CA VAL A 203 -8.49 -7.92 -0.13
C VAL A 203 -8.13 -6.55 0.43
N SER A 204 -9.08 -5.86 1.05
CA SER A 204 -8.86 -4.56 1.71
C SER A 204 -8.20 -3.55 0.76
N MET A 205 -6.96 -3.13 1.03
CA MET A 205 -6.18 -2.26 0.14
C MET A 205 -5.98 -2.85 -1.27
N GLY A 206 -5.97 -4.19 -1.40
CA GLY A 206 -5.99 -4.88 -2.69
C GLY A 206 -7.28 -4.67 -3.50
N GLY A 207 -8.27 -3.99 -2.94
CA GLY A 207 -9.49 -3.59 -3.65
C GLY A 207 -9.23 -2.51 -4.72
N TYR A 208 -8.32 -1.55 -4.51
CA TYR A 208 -8.10 -0.50 -5.51
C TYR A 208 -7.40 -1.01 -6.78
N PRO A 209 -6.41 -1.94 -6.73
CA PRO A 209 -5.91 -2.59 -7.94
C PRO A 209 -7.00 -3.42 -8.62
N THR A 210 -7.89 -4.08 -7.87
CA THR A 210 -9.01 -4.83 -8.44
C THR A 210 -9.99 -3.93 -9.20
N TRP A 211 -10.38 -2.78 -8.64
CA TRP A 211 -11.15 -1.77 -9.37
C TRP A 211 -10.44 -1.28 -10.63
N SER A 212 -9.12 -1.13 -10.55
CA SER A 212 -8.30 -0.73 -11.69
C SER A 212 -8.29 -1.80 -12.78
N CYS A 213 -8.23 -3.08 -12.42
CA CYS A 213 -8.31 -4.18 -13.38
C CYS A 213 -9.69 -4.25 -14.05
N LEU A 214 -10.77 -4.06 -13.29
CA LEU A 214 -12.13 -4.01 -13.81
C LEU A 214 -12.31 -2.87 -14.84
N ASN A 215 -11.61 -1.75 -14.66
CA ASN A 215 -11.66 -0.63 -15.59
C ASN A 215 -10.73 -0.81 -16.80
N TYR A 216 -9.45 -1.12 -16.59
CA TYR A 216 -8.42 -1.06 -17.63
C TYR A 216 -8.21 -2.37 -18.38
N ILE A 217 -8.42 -3.51 -17.72
CA ILE A 217 -8.18 -4.84 -18.29
C ILE A 217 -9.37 -5.80 -18.12
N PRO A 218 -10.65 -5.37 -18.23
CA PRO A 218 -11.79 -6.26 -18.00
C PRO A 218 -11.78 -7.48 -18.93
N HIS A 219 -11.25 -7.32 -20.14
CA HIS A 219 -11.08 -8.40 -21.12
C HIS A 219 -10.16 -9.54 -20.63
N ARG A 220 -9.32 -9.31 -19.63
CA ARG A 220 -8.40 -10.29 -19.01
C ARG A 220 -9.01 -10.99 -17.79
N LEU A 221 -10.18 -10.58 -17.34
CA LEU A 221 -10.80 -11.13 -16.14
C LEU A 221 -11.84 -12.21 -16.51
N ALA A 222 -11.80 -13.34 -15.81
CA ALA A 222 -12.86 -14.35 -15.81
C ALA A 222 -13.88 -14.11 -14.69
N GLY A 223 -13.49 -13.37 -13.66
CA GLY A 223 -14.32 -12.94 -12.54
C GLY A 223 -13.47 -12.19 -11.53
N ALA A 224 -14.10 -11.43 -10.64
CA ALA A 224 -13.39 -10.70 -9.59
C ALA A 224 -14.14 -10.75 -8.25
N ALA A 225 -13.41 -10.85 -7.14
CA ALA A 225 -13.94 -10.63 -5.81
C ALA A 225 -13.21 -9.47 -5.12
N LEU A 226 -14.00 -8.55 -4.60
CA LEU A 226 -13.56 -7.46 -3.72
C LEU A 226 -13.95 -7.86 -2.29
N VAL A 227 -12.97 -8.07 -1.43
CA VAL A 227 -13.18 -8.52 -0.04
C VAL A 227 -12.79 -7.39 0.90
N VAL A 228 -13.77 -6.87 1.65
CA VAL A 228 -13.66 -5.68 2.53
C VAL A 228 -12.89 -4.51 1.90
N PRO A 229 -13.13 -4.16 0.62
CA PRO A 229 -12.22 -3.34 -0.17
C PRO A 229 -12.12 -1.91 0.36
N ALA A 230 -10.92 -1.36 0.44
CA ALA A 230 -10.73 0.05 0.83
C ALA A 230 -11.41 0.99 -0.18
N VAL A 231 -11.97 2.10 0.33
CA VAL A 231 -12.72 3.08 -0.47
C VAL A 231 -12.02 4.43 -0.43
N ASN A 232 -11.99 5.10 -1.58
CA ASN A 232 -11.61 6.51 -1.64
C ASN A 232 -12.85 7.38 -1.41
N TYR A 233 -12.86 8.14 -0.32
CA TYR A 233 -13.96 9.01 0.09
C TYR A 233 -14.24 10.17 -0.89
N TRP A 234 -13.31 10.43 -1.82
CA TRP A 234 -13.35 11.50 -2.80
C TRP A 234 -13.69 11.05 -4.23
N TRP A 235 -14.19 9.82 -4.42
CA TRP A 235 -14.78 9.45 -5.72
C TRP A 235 -15.91 10.43 -6.08
N ARG A 236 -15.84 10.97 -7.30
CA ARG A 236 -16.63 12.13 -7.75
C ARG A 236 -18.13 11.88 -7.72
N SER A 237 -18.54 10.64 -7.93
CA SER A 237 -19.94 10.25 -8.04
C SER A 237 -20.56 9.81 -6.70
N LEU A 238 -19.77 9.77 -5.61
CA LEU A 238 -20.32 9.49 -4.29
C LEU A 238 -21.13 10.70 -3.79
N PRO A 239 -22.30 10.47 -3.14
CA PRO A 239 -23.05 11.54 -2.51
C PRO A 239 -22.21 12.22 -1.43
N ALA A 240 -22.00 13.54 -1.56
CA ALA A 240 -21.10 14.28 -0.66
C ALA A 240 -21.50 14.18 0.83
N ASN A 241 -22.80 14.12 1.12
CA ASN A 241 -23.31 13.90 2.48
C ASN A 241 -22.95 12.51 3.01
N LEU A 242 -23.05 11.47 2.18
CA LEU A 242 -22.68 10.10 2.54
C LEU A 242 -21.18 9.99 2.76
N SER A 243 -20.35 10.46 1.82
CA SER A 243 -18.89 10.47 1.97
C SER A 243 -18.45 11.20 3.24
N LYS A 244 -19.01 12.39 3.51
CA LYS A 244 -18.69 13.18 4.71
C LYS A 244 -19.11 12.45 5.99
N HIS A 245 -20.30 11.85 6.01
CA HIS A 245 -20.80 11.09 7.17
C HIS A 245 -19.90 9.89 7.48
N VAL A 246 -19.58 9.10 6.46
CA VAL A 246 -18.76 7.89 6.62
C VAL A 246 -17.32 8.24 6.98
N PHE A 247 -16.73 9.24 6.33
CA PHE A 247 -15.39 9.74 6.67
C PHE A 247 -15.31 10.26 8.10
N GLY A 248 -16.37 10.94 8.58
CA GLY A 248 -16.47 11.45 9.95
C GLY A 248 -16.51 10.36 11.03
N LYS A 249 -16.81 9.11 10.68
CA LYS A 249 -16.78 7.96 11.60
C LYS A 249 -15.38 7.41 11.87
N LEU A 250 -14.41 7.73 11.01
CA LEU A 250 -13.03 7.30 11.20
C LEU A 250 -12.41 7.97 12.44
N PHE A 251 -11.31 7.42 12.94
CA PHE A 251 -10.55 8.11 13.98
C PHE A 251 -10.00 9.44 13.45
N VAL A 252 -9.94 10.46 14.31
CA VAL A 252 -9.52 11.82 13.93
C VAL A 252 -8.12 11.80 13.31
N GLU A 253 -7.21 10.97 13.83
CA GLU A 253 -5.88 10.80 13.24
C GLU A 253 -5.91 10.25 11.80
N ASP A 254 -6.78 9.26 11.52
CA ASP A 254 -6.94 8.70 10.17
C ASP A 254 -7.61 9.72 9.23
N GLN A 255 -8.59 10.49 9.72
CA GLN A 255 -9.20 11.58 8.95
C GLN A 255 -8.15 12.60 8.51
N ILE A 256 -7.28 13.05 9.43
CA ILE A 256 -6.22 14.02 9.10
C ILE A 256 -5.24 13.40 8.10
N THR A 257 -4.79 12.17 8.33
CA THR A 257 -3.83 11.49 7.45
C THR A 257 -4.38 11.33 6.04
N PHE A 258 -5.62 10.87 5.89
CA PHE A 258 -6.23 10.64 4.58
C PHE A 258 -6.52 11.96 3.87
N TRP A 259 -6.93 12.99 4.62
CA TRP A 259 -7.07 14.34 4.09
C TRP A 259 -5.74 14.89 3.56
N ILE A 260 -4.63 14.70 4.29
CA ILE A 260 -3.29 15.08 3.82
C ILE A 260 -2.90 14.26 2.58
N ALA A 261 -3.13 12.95 2.59
CA ALA A 261 -2.83 12.09 1.45
C ALA A 261 -3.58 12.53 0.18
N HIS A 262 -4.83 12.97 0.31
CA HIS A 262 -5.63 13.49 -0.80
C HIS A 262 -5.20 14.89 -1.26
N ASN A 263 -5.14 15.85 -0.33
CA ASN A 263 -5.03 17.28 -0.68
C ASN A 263 -3.59 17.79 -0.75
N ALA A 264 -2.67 17.17 -0.01
CA ALA A 264 -1.28 17.60 0.10
C ALA A 264 -0.33 16.39 0.25
N PRO A 265 -0.32 15.45 -0.72
CA PRO A 265 0.45 14.20 -0.61
C PRO A 265 1.95 14.43 -0.38
N PHE A 266 2.51 15.55 -0.85
CA PHE A 266 3.89 15.94 -0.62
C PHE A 266 4.23 16.18 0.86
N LEU A 267 3.24 16.50 1.70
CA LEU A 267 3.40 16.65 3.15
C LEU A 267 3.25 15.34 3.91
N LEU A 268 2.75 14.27 3.27
CA LEU A 268 2.43 13.02 3.97
C LEU A 268 3.66 12.42 4.64
N TYR A 269 4.83 12.45 3.99
CA TYR A 269 6.07 11.96 4.59
C TYR A 269 6.39 12.70 5.90
N GLY A 270 6.34 14.03 5.90
CA GLY A 270 6.60 14.84 7.10
C GLY A 270 5.56 14.59 8.20
N TRP A 271 4.28 14.53 7.82
CA TRP A 271 3.18 14.22 8.73
C TRP A 271 3.34 12.84 9.39
N MET A 272 3.76 11.82 8.63
CA MET A 272 3.89 10.47 9.15
C MET A 272 5.14 10.27 10.03
N ASN A 273 6.16 11.12 9.88
CA ASN A 273 7.43 11.01 10.62
C ASN A 273 7.57 11.97 11.81
N GLN A 274 6.65 12.94 11.96
CA GLN A 274 6.64 13.79 13.16
C GLN A 274 6.24 13.00 14.42
N LYS A 275 6.65 13.49 15.59
CA LYS A 275 6.48 12.81 16.90
C LYS A 275 5.48 13.48 17.85
N TRP A 276 4.89 14.59 17.44
CA TRP A 276 4.02 15.43 18.26
C TRP A 276 2.58 14.92 18.28
N PHE A 277 2.11 14.32 17.19
CA PHE A 277 0.74 13.87 17.00
C PHE A 277 0.70 12.41 16.60
N LYS A 278 -0.37 11.72 17.03
CA LYS A 278 -0.73 10.41 16.48
C LYS A 278 -1.14 10.60 15.03
N THR A 279 -0.55 9.81 14.14
CA THR A 279 -0.72 9.99 12.69
C THR A 279 -1.86 9.15 12.18
N SER A 280 -1.84 7.83 12.37
CA SER A 280 -2.93 6.95 11.91
C SER A 280 -3.09 5.76 12.85
N ALA A 281 -4.33 5.46 13.23
CA ALA A 281 -4.64 4.29 14.03
C ALA A 281 -4.47 3.00 13.21
N ILE A 282 -4.75 3.07 11.90
CA ILE A 282 -4.57 1.96 10.95
C ILE A 282 -3.09 1.66 10.74
N VAL A 283 -2.26 2.66 10.45
CA VAL A 283 -0.80 2.45 10.27
C VAL A 283 -0.13 1.96 11.55
N ALA A 284 -0.61 2.43 12.71
CA ALA A 284 -0.13 1.96 14.00
C ALA A 284 -0.63 0.56 14.39
N GLY A 285 -1.55 -0.05 13.63
CA GLY A 285 -2.16 -1.33 13.96
C GLY A 285 -2.91 -1.31 15.29
N SER A 286 -3.59 -0.20 15.60
CA SER A 286 -4.18 0.02 16.92
C SER A 286 -5.33 -0.97 17.19
N PRO A 287 -5.34 -1.71 18.32
CA PRO A 287 -6.38 -2.70 18.61
C PRO A 287 -7.82 -2.17 18.59
N LYS A 288 -8.00 -0.85 18.78
CA LYS A 288 -9.31 -0.18 18.77
C LYS A 288 -10.01 -0.20 17.40
N ILE A 289 -9.26 -0.39 16.31
CA ILE A 289 -9.80 -0.43 14.95
C ILE A 289 -10.42 -1.79 14.61
N PHE A 290 -10.26 -2.78 15.48
CA PHE A 290 -10.70 -4.15 15.26
C PHE A 290 -11.91 -4.49 16.14
N THR A 291 -12.76 -5.39 15.64
CA THR A 291 -13.83 -6.01 16.44
C THR A 291 -13.26 -7.07 17.39
N LYS A 292 -14.09 -7.63 18.28
CA LYS A 292 -13.67 -8.77 19.12
C LYS A 292 -13.32 -9.98 18.26
N GLN A 293 -14.10 -10.27 17.22
CA GLN A 293 -13.84 -11.38 16.30
C GLN A 293 -12.50 -11.20 15.57
N ASP A 294 -12.24 -9.98 15.05
CA ASP A 294 -10.97 -9.65 14.40
C ASP A 294 -9.78 -9.88 15.34
N MET A 295 -9.91 -9.48 16.61
CA MET A 295 -8.86 -9.69 17.60
C MET A 295 -8.57 -11.18 17.88
N GLU A 296 -9.59 -12.03 17.85
CA GLU A 296 -9.38 -13.48 17.97
C GLU A 296 -8.70 -14.08 16.74
N VAL A 297 -9.06 -13.61 15.54
CA VAL A 297 -8.35 -13.97 14.30
C VAL A 297 -6.88 -13.55 14.39
N ILE A 298 -6.60 -12.30 14.78
CA ILE A 298 -5.23 -11.76 14.91
C ILE A 298 -4.41 -12.63 15.86
N LYS A 299 -4.94 -12.98 17.05
CA LYS A 299 -4.25 -13.85 18.01
C LYS A 299 -3.93 -15.23 17.43
N LYS A 300 -4.90 -15.87 16.78
CA LYS A 300 -4.69 -17.19 16.14
C LYS A 300 -3.61 -17.12 15.06
N ARG A 301 -3.66 -16.11 14.20
CA ARG A 301 -2.68 -15.92 13.12
C ARG A 301 -1.30 -15.59 13.66
N GLN A 302 -1.21 -14.75 14.69
CA GLN A 302 0.06 -14.44 15.34
C GLN A 302 0.69 -15.71 15.93
N ALA A 303 -0.07 -16.52 16.68
CA ALA A 303 0.42 -17.78 17.23
C ALA A 303 0.89 -18.75 16.13
N TYR A 304 0.16 -18.83 15.01
CA TYR A 304 0.58 -19.62 13.86
C TYR A 304 1.89 -19.10 13.24
N HIS A 305 1.98 -17.80 12.98
CA HIS A 305 3.19 -17.17 12.45
C HIS A 305 4.40 -17.38 13.35
N GLU A 306 4.24 -17.24 14.67
CA GLU A 306 5.27 -17.54 15.66
C GLU A 306 5.71 -19.01 15.60
N SER A 307 4.76 -19.93 15.45
CA SER A 307 5.05 -21.38 15.38
C SER A 307 5.89 -21.79 14.17
N ILE A 308 5.79 -21.06 13.06
CA ILE A 308 6.55 -21.32 11.83
C ILE A 308 7.74 -20.35 11.65
N GLY A 309 8.00 -19.48 12.62
CA GLY A 309 9.06 -18.47 12.54
C GLY A 309 8.85 -17.42 11.43
N PHE A 310 7.60 -17.17 11.04
CA PHE A 310 7.29 -16.22 9.97
C PHE A 310 7.71 -14.80 10.36
N GLN A 311 8.42 -14.14 9.45
CA GLN A 311 8.81 -12.74 9.58
C GLN A 311 8.22 -11.97 8.39
N SER A 312 7.39 -10.97 8.68
CA SER A 312 6.79 -10.16 7.62
C SER A 312 7.87 -9.35 6.91
N LYS A 313 7.98 -9.56 5.60
CA LYS A 313 8.81 -8.76 4.71
C LYS A 313 8.05 -7.61 4.05
N ALA A 314 6.77 -7.38 4.40
CA ALA A 314 5.90 -6.42 3.73
C ALA A 314 6.56 -5.04 3.51
N ARG A 315 7.28 -4.55 4.53
CA ARG A 315 7.91 -3.22 4.53
C ARG A 315 9.39 -3.23 4.08
N GLN A 316 9.87 -4.29 3.43
CA GLN A 316 11.29 -4.47 3.07
C GLN A 316 11.82 -3.35 2.15
N GLN A 317 11.00 -2.78 1.27
CA GLN A 317 11.35 -1.61 0.44
C GLN A 317 11.28 -0.27 1.19
N GLY A 318 11.03 -0.30 2.51
CA GLY A 318 10.82 0.87 3.33
C GLY A 318 9.36 1.26 3.49
N VAL A 319 9.06 1.90 4.62
CA VAL A 319 7.68 2.29 5.01
C VAL A 319 7.06 3.30 4.03
N PHE A 320 7.89 4.15 3.41
CA PHE A 320 7.39 5.13 2.45
C PHE A 320 6.85 4.47 1.18
N GLU A 321 7.64 3.61 0.54
CA GLU A 321 7.27 2.95 -0.72
C GLU A 321 6.18 1.88 -0.54
N SER A 322 6.05 1.33 0.66
CA SER A 322 4.96 0.41 1.01
C SER A 322 3.72 1.18 1.48
N LEU A 323 3.71 1.58 2.75
CA LEU A 323 2.51 2.07 3.44
C LEU A 323 2.08 3.45 3.00
N TYR A 324 3.00 4.42 2.93
CA TYR A 324 2.61 5.81 2.66
C TYR A 324 2.22 5.98 1.20
N ARG A 325 2.91 5.28 0.30
CA ARG A 325 2.52 5.21 -1.11
C ARG A 325 1.11 4.64 -1.28
N ASP A 326 0.70 3.64 -0.50
CA ASP A 326 -0.67 3.11 -0.53
C ASP A 326 -1.70 4.18 -0.21
N LEU A 327 -1.45 4.99 0.82
CA LEU A 327 -2.33 6.09 1.18
C LEU A 327 -2.41 7.15 0.06
N ILE A 328 -1.27 7.50 -0.54
CA ILE A 328 -1.23 8.47 -1.66
C ILE A 328 -2.00 7.96 -2.86
N VAL A 329 -1.85 6.68 -3.23
CA VAL A 329 -2.51 6.12 -4.42
C VAL A 329 -4.00 5.89 -4.18
N LEU A 330 -4.37 5.30 -3.03
CA LEU A 330 -5.78 5.05 -2.71
C LEU A 330 -6.57 6.35 -2.64
N PHE A 331 -6.09 7.34 -1.89
CA PHE A 331 -6.81 8.60 -1.65
C PHE A 331 -6.48 9.71 -2.65
N GLY A 332 -5.59 9.47 -3.60
CA GLY A 332 -5.30 10.41 -4.68
C GLY A 332 -6.44 10.54 -5.70
N ASP A 333 -6.21 11.36 -6.70
CA ASP A 333 -7.16 11.51 -7.81
C ASP A 333 -7.05 10.33 -8.78
N TRP A 334 -8.20 9.69 -9.03
CA TRP A 334 -8.29 8.60 -10.00
C TRP A 334 -8.79 9.14 -11.35
N GLU A 335 -8.21 8.61 -12.44
CA GLU A 335 -8.63 8.95 -13.81
C GLU A 335 -10.03 8.41 -14.16
N PHE A 336 -10.55 7.46 -13.35
CA PHE A 336 -11.88 6.89 -13.48
C PHE A 336 -12.59 6.86 -12.13
N ASP A 337 -13.92 6.78 -12.17
CA ASP A 337 -14.75 6.56 -10.99
C ASP A 337 -15.24 5.11 -10.99
N PRO A 338 -14.92 4.30 -9.95
CA PRO A 338 -15.36 2.91 -9.88
C PRO A 338 -16.87 2.73 -10.02
N THR A 339 -17.63 3.71 -9.52
CA THR A 339 -19.09 3.67 -9.52
C THR A 339 -19.69 4.04 -10.90
N GLU A 340 -18.86 4.39 -11.89
CA GLU A 340 -19.27 4.64 -13.29
C GLU A 340 -18.82 3.51 -14.23
N ILE A 341 -18.18 2.46 -13.70
CA ILE A 341 -17.76 1.31 -14.51
C ILE A 341 -19.00 0.57 -15.04
N LYS A 342 -19.02 0.33 -16.35
CA LYS A 342 -20.04 -0.50 -16.99
C LYS A 342 -19.79 -1.97 -16.67
N ASN A 343 -20.86 -2.78 -16.65
CA ASN A 343 -20.75 -4.21 -16.40
C ASN A 343 -19.67 -4.84 -17.32
N PRO A 344 -18.56 -5.37 -16.76
CA PRO A 344 -17.50 -5.99 -17.55
C PRO A 344 -17.92 -7.35 -18.14
N PHE A 345 -19.01 -7.94 -17.65
CA PHE A 345 -19.54 -9.24 -18.06
C PHE A 345 -21.01 -9.16 -18.48
N PRO A 346 -21.34 -8.43 -19.57
CA PRO A 346 -22.73 -8.23 -19.99
C PRO A 346 -23.42 -9.51 -20.49
N ASN A 347 -22.65 -10.56 -20.82
CA ASN A 347 -23.16 -11.83 -21.31
C ASN A 347 -23.09 -12.94 -20.24
N ASN A 348 -22.93 -12.57 -18.95
CA ASN A 348 -22.76 -13.50 -17.83
C ASN A 348 -21.60 -14.49 -18.00
N GLU A 349 -20.57 -14.09 -18.75
CA GLU A 349 -19.35 -14.88 -18.95
C GLU A 349 -18.48 -14.95 -17.69
N GLY A 350 -18.66 -13.99 -16.77
CA GLY A 350 -18.02 -13.87 -15.47
C GLY A 350 -18.91 -13.10 -14.49
N SER A 351 -18.41 -12.90 -13.27
CA SER A 351 -19.12 -12.14 -12.24
C SER A 351 -18.17 -11.30 -11.40
N VAL A 352 -18.71 -10.25 -10.78
CA VAL A 352 -18.01 -9.43 -9.79
C VAL A 352 -18.75 -9.54 -8.46
N HIS A 353 -18.02 -9.87 -7.41
CA HIS A 353 -18.56 -10.04 -6.06
C HIS A 353 -17.95 -9.02 -5.12
N LEU A 354 -18.77 -8.44 -4.25
CA LEU A 354 -18.33 -7.49 -3.22
C LEU A 354 -18.75 -8.02 -1.85
N TRP A 355 -17.77 -8.31 -1.02
CA TRP A 355 -17.92 -8.92 0.29
C TRP A 355 -17.58 -7.92 1.38
N GLN A 356 -18.49 -7.70 2.33
CA GLN A 356 -18.30 -6.69 3.38
C GLN A 356 -18.79 -7.21 4.75
N GLY A 357 -18.02 -6.90 5.80
CA GLY A 357 -18.48 -7.07 7.17
C GLY A 357 -19.27 -5.85 7.63
N TYR A 358 -20.45 -6.07 8.23
CA TYR A 358 -21.27 -4.98 8.76
C TYR A 358 -20.62 -4.26 9.95
N GLU A 359 -19.91 -5.01 10.80
CA GLU A 359 -19.21 -4.51 11.99
C GLU A 359 -17.77 -4.05 11.68
N ASP A 360 -17.40 -3.96 10.39
CA ASP A 360 -16.09 -3.47 9.97
C ASP A 360 -15.86 -2.01 10.41
N ARG A 361 -14.81 -1.81 11.21
CA ARG A 361 -14.44 -0.52 11.78
C ARG A 361 -13.36 0.21 10.98
N ILE A 362 -12.74 -0.46 10.02
CA ILE A 362 -11.71 0.11 9.14
C ILE A 362 -12.37 0.62 7.86
N VAL A 363 -13.15 -0.24 7.20
CA VAL A 363 -13.92 0.09 6.00
C VAL A 363 -15.40 0.04 6.34
N GLN A 364 -15.99 1.21 6.54
CA GLN A 364 -17.40 1.33 6.89
C GLN A 364 -18.31 0.86 5.74
N VAL A 365 -19.31 0.04 6.07
CA VAL A 365 -20.18 -0.68 5.13
C VAL A 365 -20.99 0.22 4.20
N GLU A 366 -21.33 1.44 4.62
CA GLU A 366 -22.33 2.27 3.93
C GLU A 366 -21.89 2.70 2.52
N LEU A 367 -20.60 2.94 2.31
CA LEU A 367 -20.11 3.25 0.96
C LEU A 367 -20.19 2.03 0.05
N GLN A 368 -19.97 0.82 0.57
CA GLN A 368 -20.10 -0.40 -0.23
C GLN A 368 -21.54 -0.68 -0.63
N ARG A 369 -22.49 -0.46 0.29
CA ARG A 369 -23.92 -0.55 -0.03
C ARG A 369 -24.29 0.40 -1.16
N HIS A 370 -23.82 1.66 -1.09
CA HIS A 370 -24.06 2.63 -2.15
C HIS A 370 -23.42 2.21 -3.49
N VAL A 371 -22.19 1.68 -3.47
CA VAL A 371 -21.52 1.14 -4.66
C VAL A 371 -22.35 0.01 -5.27
N ALA A 372 -22.84 -0.94 -4.47
CA ALA A 372 -23.65 -2.05 -4.93
C ALA A 372 -25.02 -1.60 -5.49
N GLU A 373 -25.66 -0.61 -4.87
CA GLU A 373 -26.90 -0.01 -5.38
C GLU A 373 -26.69 0.64 -6.75
N LYS A 374 -25.57 1.33 -6.95
CA LYS A 374 -25.26 2.03 -8.19
C LYS A 374 -24.76 1.10 -9.31
N LEU A 375 -24.13 -0.02 -8.93
CA LEU A 375 -23.57 -1.01 -9.84
C LEU A 375 -24.32 -2.35 -9.67
N PRO A 376 -25.54 -2.49 -10.22
CA PRO A 376 -26.38 -3.68 -10.01
C PRO A 376 -25.80 -4.98 -10.59
N TRP A 377 -24.73 -4.88 -11.38
CA TRP A 377 -23.98 -6.03 -11.89
C TRP A 377 -23.01 -6.63 -10.84
N ILE A 378 -22.80 -5.95 -9.71
CA ILE A 378 -22.04 -6.48 -8.57
C ILE A 378 -22.95 -7.32 -7.69
N ARG A 379 -22.53 -8.55 -7.43
CA ARG A 379 -23.17 -9.43 -6.44
C ARG A 379 -22.65 -9.04 -5.06
N TYR A 380 -23.48 -8.34 -4.28
CA TYR A 380 -23.14 -7.89 -2.94
C TYR A 380 -23.44 -8.94 -1.88
N HIS A 381 -22.47 -9.18 -1.01
CA HIS A 381 -22.52 -10.14 0.09
C HIS A 381 -22.12 -9.43 1.38
N GLU A 382 -23.02 -9.41 2.36
CA GLU A 382 -22.77 -8.76 3.64
C GLU A 382 -22.85 -9.78 4.78
N ASN A 383 -21.85 -9.77 5.66
CA ASN A 383 -21.90 -10.53 6.90
C ASN A 383 -22.37 -9.62 8.05
N PRO A 384 -23.56 -9.86 8.65
CA PRO A 384 -24.10 -9.03 9.73
C PRO A 384 -23.24 -8.97 11.00
N GLU A 385 -22.40 -9.99 11.23
CA GLU A 385 -21.52 -10.06 12.42
C GLU A 385 -20.03 -9.84 12.06
N GLY A 386 -19.73 -9.68 10.77
CA GLY A 386 -18.36 -9.66 10.28
C GLY A 386 -17.62 -8.35 10.58
N GLY A 387 -16.43 -8.46 11.17
CA GLY A 387 -15.44 -7.38 11.23
C GLY A 387 -14.62 -7.24 9.95
N HIS A 388 -13.45 -6.59 9.99
CA HIS A 388 -12.60 -6.42 8.79
C HIS A 388 -11.89 -7.71 8.36
N LEU A 389 -11.65 -8.63 9.30
CA LEU A 389 -10.91 -9.87 9.09
C LEU A 389 -11.83 -11.09 9.10
N TYR A 390 -13.14 -10.91 8.98
CA TYR A 390 -14.13 -11.97 9.15
C TYR A 390 -13.95 -13.13 8.15
N THR A 391 -13.35 -12.88 6.97
CA THR A 391 -13.08 -13.95 5.99
C THR A 391 -12.04 -14.95 6.46
N TYR A 392 -11.22 -14.60 7.46
CA TYR A 392 -10.30 -15.51 8.14
C TYR A 392 -10.95 -16.27 9.31
N ALA A 393 -12.22 -15.97 9.61
CA ALA A 393 -13.02 -16.73 10.55
C ALA A 393 -13.94 -17.69 9.78
N ASP A 394 -14.23 -18.84 10.38
CA ASP A 394 -15.20 -19.82 9.88
C ASP A 394 -14.91 -20.28 8.43
N ASP A 395 -15.96 -20.64 7.67
CA ASP A 395 -15.93 -21.10 6.28
C ASP A 395 -16.11 -19.95 5.26
N TRP A 396 -15.84 -18.70 5.65
CA TRP A 396 -16.14 -17.55 4.79
C TRP A 396 -15.23 -17.44 3.56
N GLY A 397 -13.94 -17.81 3.66
CA GLY A 397 -13.08 -17.89 2.47
C GLY A 397 -13.59 -18.93 1.47
N ASP A 398 -14.09 -20.08 1.95
CA ASP A 398 -14.71 -21.10 1.10
C ASP A 398 -15.95 -20.57 0.38
N LYS A 399 -16.79 -19.80 1.08
CA LYS A 399 -17.96 -19.13 0.48
C LYS A 399 -17.56 -18.16 -0.62
N VAL A 400 -16.52 -17.35 -0.40
CA VAL A 400 -15.99 -16.42 -1.42
C VAL A 400 -15.55 -17.19 -2.66
N LEU A 401 -14.79 -18.28 -2.52
CA LEU A 401 -14.36 -19.10 -3.66
C LEU A 401 -15.53 -19.77 -4.39
N LYS A 402 -16.45 -20.39 -3.64
CA LYS A 402 -17.62 -21.05 -4.23
C LYS A 402 -18.45 -20.09 -5.05
N GLU A 403 -18.79 -18.92 -4.51
CA GLU A 403 -19.58 -17.92 -5.22
C GLU A 403 -18.86 -17.31 -6.43
N LEU A 404 -17.53 -17.13 -6.36
CA LEU A 404 -16.74 -16.58 -7.46
C LEU A 404 -16.59 -17.59 -8.62
N LEU A 405 -16.44 -18.87 -8.30
CA LEU A 405 -16.05 -19.90 -9.28
C LEU A 405 -17.22 -20.75 -9.76
N LEU A 406 -18.17 -21.06 -8.88
CA LEU A 406 -19.36 -21.84 -9.22
C LEU A 406 -20.44 -20.89 -9.71
N ARG A 407 -20.84 -21.07 -10.97
CA ARG A 407 -22.01 -20.37 -11.49
C ARG A 407 -23.23 -20.88 -10.72
N GLN A 408 -23.94 -19.98 -10.03
CA GLN A 408 -25.31 -20.27 -9.64
C GLN A 408 -26.09 -20.49 -10.94
N GLU A 409 -26.49 -21.74 -11.21
CA GLU A 409 -27.52 -22.01 -12.20
C GLU A 409 -28.72 -21.16 -11.80
N ALA A 410 -29.22 -20.35 -12.72
CA ALA A 410 -30.45 -19.62 -12.49
C ALA A 410 -31.52 -20.68 -12.17
N SER A 411 -32.00 -20.69 -10.93
CA SER A 411 -33.23 -21.37 -10.58
C SER A 411 -34.34 -20.68 -11.38
N ASP A 412 -34.77 -21.33 -12.46
CA ASP A 412 -35.93 -20.98 -13.29
C ASP A 412 -37.22 -20.79 -12.47
#